data_AF-A0A8H6U7H2-F1
#
_entry.id   AF-A0A8H6U7H2-F1
#
_cell.length_a   1.000
_cell.length_b   1.000
_cell.length_c   1.000
_cell.angle_alpha   90.00
_cell.angle_beta   90.00
_cell.angle_gamma   90.00
#
_symmetry.space_group_name_H-M   'P 1'
#
loop_
_entity.id
_entity.type
_entity.pdbx_description
1 polymer ?
#
loop_
_entity_poly.entity_id
_entity_poly.type
_entity_poly.pdbx_seq_one_letter_code
_entity_poly.pdbx_strand_id
1 'polypeptide(L)'
;MYALRRSLTRPRARPLNLRFGFSTAHSLRRNNGGGSRSPFPTPSRAKHHDLPSFLSYAEQTGLDVTSTVYVGTHYEYTVASTLSQYGIQAIRVGGISDYGVDLLGTWTLPSQPRQLKVIMQCKGGSQRITPSLIRELEGSFVGAPVGWRGKGVVAFLVSEGTASKGVREGMGRSRWPMGFISCSSDGVFRQMVWNQRAEEEGLRGMNVAIRHSEDGNGEAKIVLTYQGKRVRDVPDEMVSGAA
;
A
#
# COMPACT_ATOMS: atom_id res chain seq x y z
N MET A 1 7.70 -15.87 -73.60
CA MET A 1 6.41 -15.86 -74.34
C MET A 1 5.36 -16.57 -73.50
N TYR A 2 4.22 -15.90 -73.34
CA TYR A 2 2.91 -16.32 -72.78
C TYR A 2 2.77 -16.76 -71.31
N ALA A 3 1.80 -16.09 -70.69
CA ALA A 3 1.37 -16.14 -69.31
C ALA A 3 0.31 -17.22 -69.06
N LEU A 4 0.09 -17.57 -67.78
CA LEU A 4 -1.26 -17.82 -67.26
C LEU A 4 -1.31 -17.65 -65.74
N ARG A 5 -2.10 -16.65 -65.32
CA ARG A 5 -2.55 -16.40 -63.94
C ARG A 5 -3.50 -17.51 -63.49
N ARG A 6 -3.40 -17.95 -62.23
CA ARG A 6 -4.56 -18.45 -61.48
C ARG A 6 -4.60 -17.87 -60.06
N SER A 7 -5.71 -17.18 -59.82
CA SER A 7 -6.18 -16.60 -58.56
C SER A 7 -6.58 -17.72 -57.59
N LEU A 8 -6.18 -17.62 -56.33
CA LEU A 8 -6.68 -18.44 -55.23
C LEU A 8 -7.45 -17.55 -54.24
N THR A 9 -8.77 -17.71 -54.26
CA THR A 9 -9.73 -17.06 -53.37
C THR A 9 -9.78 -17.76 -52.01
N ARG A 10 -9.66 -17.00 -50.92
CA ARG A 10 -9.84 -17.46 -49.53
C ARG A 10 -11.33 -17.67 -49.20
N PRO A 11 -11.72 -18.74 -48.48
CA PRO A 11 -13.10 -18.88 -48.01
C PRO A 11 -13.35 -18.07 -46.72
N ARG A 12 -14.56 -17.51 -46.66
CA ARG A 12 -15.10 -16.65 -45.60
C ARG A 12 -15.84 -17.52 -44.58
N ALA A 13 -15.41 -17.54 -43.32
CA ALA A 13 -16.12 -18.22 -42.23
C ALA A 13 -17.21 -17.31 -41.63
N ARG A 14 -18.39 -17.89 -41.37
CA ARG A 14 -19.62 -17.24 -40.87
C ARG A 14 -19.60 -17.07 -39.35
N PRO A 15 -20.20 -16.00 -38.78
CA PRO A 15 -20.35 -15.86 -37.34
C PRO A 15 -21.57 -16.67 -36.84
N LEU A 16 -21.38 -17.38 -35.73
CA LEU A 16 -22.44 -18.05 -34.96
C LEU A 16 -23.08 -17.03 -34.00
N ASN A 17 -24.38 -16.79 -34.19
CA ASN A 17 -25.25 -16.11 -33.25
C ASN A 17 -25.61 -17.07 -32.11
N LEU A 18 -25.39 -16.67 -30.87
CA LEU A 18 -26.08 -17.24 -29.71
C LEU A 18 -26.73 -16.09 -28.92
N ARG A 19 -28.06 -16.08 -28.98
CA ARG A 19 -28.96 -15.28 -28.16
C ARG A 19 -29.32 -16.08 -26.91
N PHE A 20 -29.06 -15.51 -25.74
CA PHE A 20 -29.75 -15.75 -24.47
C PHE A 20 -29.62 -14.41 -23.73
N GLY A 21 -30.62 -13.73 -23.20
CA GLY A 21 -31.98 -14.03 -22.80
C GLY A 21 -32.28 -12.93 -21.79
N PHE A 22 -33.08 -11.93 -22.15
CA PHE A 22 -33.49 -10.86 -21.25
C PHE A 22 -34.39 -11.46 -20.16
N SER A 23 -34.01 -11.29 -18.90
CA SER A 23 -34.90 -11.53 -17.76
C SER A 23 -34.88 -10.33 -16.81
N THR A 24 -35.98 -9.59 -16.92
CA THR A 24 -36.77 -8.95 -15.86
C THR A 24 -36.06 -8.21 -14.72
N ALA A 25 -36.31 -6.91 -14.70
CA ALA A 25 -35.99 -5.97 -13.64
C ALA A 25 -36.55 -6.42 -12.27
N HIS A 26 -35.66 -6.66 -11.31
CA HIS A 26 -36.00 -6.64 -9.90
C HIS A 26 -35.60 -5.30 -9.28
N SER A 27 -36.63 -4.48 -9.08
CA SER A 27 -36.81 -3.45 -8.05
C SER A 27 -35.57 -3.07 -7.22
N LEU A 28 -35.07 -1.86 -7.46
CA LEU A 28 -34.21 -1.09 -6.57
C LEU A 28 -34.85 -0.93 -5.20
N ARG A 29 -34.42 -1.71 -4.20
CA ARG A 29 -34.64 -1.39 -2.79
C ARG A 29 -33.44 -0.59 -2.29
N ARG A 30 -33.60 0.73 -2.35
CA ARG A 30 -32.66 1.74 -1.87
C ARG A 30 -32.57 1.64 -0.35
N ASN A 31 -31.59 0.89 0.16
CA ASN A 31 -31.34 0.84 1.61
C ASN A 31 -30.46 2.04 1.99
N ASN A 32 -31.12 3.10 2.45
CA ASN A 32 -30.50 4.31 2.95
C ASN A 32 -30.07 4.08 4.41
N GLY A 33 -28.93 3.40 4.60
CA GLY A 33 -28.29 3.23 5.90
C GLY A 33 -27.01 4.06 5.94
N GLY A 34 -27.07 5.23 6.57
CA GLY A 34 -25.93 6.11 6.83
C GLY A 34 -24.97 5.56 7.90
N GLY A 35 -24.51 4.33 7.73
CA GLY A 35 -23.37 3.79 8.48
C GLY A 35 -22.09 4.22 7.77
N SER A 36 -21.16 4.82 8.50
CA SER A 36 -19.78 5.07 8.03
C SER A 36 -19.13 3.73 7.68
N ARG A 37 -19.27 3.30 6.41
CA ARG A 37 -18.65 2.06 5.95
C ARG A 37 -17.14 2.30 5.96
N SER A 38 -16.44 1.59 6.87
CA SER A 38 -14.98 1.61 6.95
C SER A 38 -14.37 1.48 5.55
N PRO A 39 -13.34 2.28 5.20
CA PRO A 39 -12.70 2.22 3.89
C PRO A 39 -11.92 0.91 3.68
N PHE A 40 -11.74 0.14 4.75
CA PHE A 40 -10.98 -1.09 4.78
C PHE A 40 -11.83 -2.31 4.42
N PRO A 41 -11.22 -3.36 3.80
CA PRO A 41 -11.89 -4.65 3.68
C PRO A 41 -12.27 -5.19 5.07
N THR A 42 -13.28 -6.04 5.13
CA THR A 42 -13.71 -6.64 6.40
C THR A 42 -12.51 -7.31 7.07
N PRO A 43 -12.18 -6.95 8.33
CA PRO A 43 -11.05 -7.54 9.02
C PRO A 43 -11.24 -9.06 9.09
N SER A 44 -10.15 -9.80 8.86
CA SER A 44 -10.18 -11.25 9.07
C SER A 44 -10.46 -11.52 10.57
N ARG A 45 -10.94 -12.73 10.91
CA ARG A 45 -11.06 -13.19 12.31
C ARG A 45 -9.67 -13.45 12.92
N ALA A 46 -8.74 -12.51 12.77
CA ALA A 46 -7.40 -12.60 13.30
C ALA A 46 -7.45 -12.56 14.83
N LYS A 47 -6.57 -13.33 15.46
CA LYS A 47 -6.44 -13.40 16.93
C LYS A 47 -5.76 -12.16 17.52
N HIS A 48 -5.19 -11.32 16.66
CA HIS A 48 -4.47 -10.09 16.98
C HIS A 48 -4.75 -9.06 15.88
N HIS A 49 -4.67 -7.78 16.23
CA HIS A 49 -5.04 -6.66 15.34
C HIS A 49 -4.09 -5.47 15.45
N ASP A 50 -3.15 -5.50 16.38
CA ASP A 50 -2.10 -4.51 16.60
C ASP A 50 -0.85 -5.18 17.20
N LEU A 51 0.23 -4.40 17.37
CA LEU A 51 1.49 -4.92 17.92
C LEU A 51 1.31 -5.50 19.34
N PRO A 52 0.66 -4.80 20.31
CA PRO A 52 0.47 -5.35 21.65
C PRO A 52 -0.30 -6.67 21.68
N SER A 53 -1.44 -6.76 20.97
CA SER A 53 -2.24 -7.99 20.93
C SER A 53 -1.50 -9.15 20.24
N PHE A 54 -0.65 -8.86 19.24
CA PHE A 54 0.20 -9.86 18.61
C PHE A 54 1.27 -10.40 19.56
N LEU A 55 1.93 -9.53 20.32
CA LEU A 55 2.93 -9.94 21.31
C LEU A 55 2.31 -10.82 22.41
N SER A 56 1.14 -10.45 22.94
CA SER A 56 0.41 -11.28 23.91
C SER A 56 0.00 -12.62 23.32
N TYR A 57 -0.43 -12.65 22.05
CA TYR A 57 -0.75 -13.90 21.35
C TYR A 57 0.48 -14.81 21.19
N ALA A 58 1.62 -14.25 20.79
CA ALA A 58 2.86 -15.00 20.60
C ALA A 58 3.34 -15.61 21.93
N GLU A 59 3.27 -14.85 23.02
CA GLU A 59 3.61 -15.34 24.37
C GLU A 59 2.67 -16.47 24.81
N GLN A 60 1.35 -16.27 24.71
CA GLN A 60 0.35 -17.26 25.14
C GLN A 60 0.41 -18.57 24.37
N THR A 61 0.79 -18.52 23.09
CA THR A 61 0.86 -19.70 22.22
C THR A 61 2.26 -20.32 22.13
N GLY A 62 3.27 -19.68 22.74
CA GLY A 62 4.65 -20.11 22.63
C GLY A 62 5.19 -20.03 21.20
N LEU A 63 4.78 -19.02 20.43
CA LEU A 63 5.22 -18.84 19.05
C LEU A 63 6.73 -18.56 19.00
N ASP A 64 7.45 -19.30 18.16
CA ASP A 64 8.90 -19.14 17.99
C ASP A 64 9.23 -17.75 17.43
N VAL A 65 9.93 -16.94 18.23
CA VAL A 65 10.33 -15.56 17.92
C VAL A 65 11.32 -15.47 16.75
N THR A 66 11.96 -16.58 16.38
CA THR A 66 12.87 -16.66 15.23
C THR A 66 12.18 -17.11 13.95
N SER A 67 10.92 -17.56 14.05
CA SER A 67 10.14 -18.00 12.89
C SER A 67 9.85 -16.86 11.92
N THR A 68 9.76 -17.17 10.64
CA THR A 68 9.42 -16.19 9.59
C THR A 68 8.03 -15.58 9.79
N VAL A 69 7.10 -16.35 10.36
CA VAL A 69 5.75 -15.87 10.71
C VAL A 69 5.84 -14.81 11.81
N TYR A 70 6.58 -15.07 12.88
CA TYR A 70 6.76 -14.10 13.96
C TYR A 70 7.45 -12.83 13.45
N VAL A 71 8.60 -12.98 12.81
CA VAL A 71 9.41 -11.85 12.32
C VAL A 71 8.62 -10.99 11.34
N GLY A 72 7.93 -11.60 10.36
CA GLY A 72 7.11 -10.88 9.39
C GLY A 72 5.93 -10.16 10.04
N THR A 73 5.16 -10.87 10.87
CA THR A 73 3.96 -10.30 11.53
C THR A 73 4.32 -9.17 12.50
N HIS A 74 5.39 -9.35 13.29
CA HIS A 74 5.93 -8.31 14.16
C HIS A 74 6.32 -7.08 13.34
N TYR A 75 7.08 -7.27 12.25
CA TYR A 75 7.54 -6.20 11.40
C TYR A 75 6.39 -5.40 10.78
N GLU A 76 5.38 -6.08 10.25
CA GLU A 76 4.17 -5.46 9.69
C GLU A 76 3.45 -4.57 10.71
N TYR A 77 3.28 -5.04 11.96
CA TYR A 77 2.65 -4.24 13.01
C TYR A 77 3.51 -3.08 13.48
N THR A 78 4.83 -3.26 13.59
CA THR A 78 5.76 -2.16 13.88
C THR A 78 5.64 -1.08 12.81
N VAL A 79 5.66 -1.44 11.53
CA VAL A 79 5.51 -0.48 10.42
C VAL A 79 4.18 0.27 10.51
N ALA A 80 3.06 -0.43 10.71
CA ALA A 80 1.75 0.20 10.84
C ALA A 80 1.70 1.18 12.03
N SER A 81 2.24 0.79 13.17
CA SER A 81 2.33 1.63 14.37
C SER A 81 3.21 2.85 14.16
N THR A 82 4.40 2.68 13.56
CA THR A 82 5.32 3.79 13.27
C THR A 82 4.71 4.79 12.30
N LEU A 83 4.12 4.34 11.20
CA LEU A 83 3.59 5.22 10.16
C LEU A 83 2.33 5.98 10.59
N SER A 84 1.62 5.52 11.63
CA SER A 84 0.48 6.24 12.21
C SER A 84 0.85 7.64 12.73
N GLN A 85 2.07 7.79 13.27
CA GLN A 85 2.63 9.07 13.73
C GLN A 85 2.76 10.09 12.59
N TYR A 86 2.83 9.59 11.35
CA TYR A 86 2.94 10.38 10.12
C TYR A 86 1.60 10.56 9.39
N GLY A 87 0.50 10.25 10.07
CA GLY A 87 -0.86 10.37 9.53
C GLY A 87 -1.28 9.24 8.61
N ILE A 88 -0.51 8.14 8.56
CA ILE A 88 -0.83 6.95 7.77
C ILE A 88 -1.44 5.89 8.69
N GLN A 89 -2.76 5.75 8.67
CA GLN A 89 -3.45 4.72 9.44
C GLN A 89 -3.56 3.46 8.59
N ALA A 90 -2.89 2.38 8.98
CA ALA A 90 -2.86 1.14 8.22
C ALA A 90 -3.32 -0.05 9.05
N ILE A 91 -4.01 -0.99 8.39
CA ILE A 91 -4.38 -2.27 8.96
C ILE A 91 -3.62 -3.39 8.25
N ARG A 92 -3.31 -4.44 9.00
CA ARG A 92 -2.75 -5.67 8.45
C ARG A 92 -3.82 -6.44 7.69
N VAL A 93 -3.52 -6.81 6.45
CA VAL A 93 -4.35 -7.70 5.62
C VAL A 93 -3.60 -8.93 5.12
N GLY A 94 -2.28 -8.99 5.36
CA GLY A 94 -1.41 -10.07 4.89
C GLY A 94 -1.88 -11.47 5.30
N GLY A 95 -1.82 -12.40 4.35
CA GLY A 95 -2.31 -13.78 4.48
C GLY A 95 -2.38 -14.52 3.14
N ILE A 96 -3.01 -15.70 3.14
CA ILE A 96 -3.15 -16.49 1.91
C ILE A 96 -4.02 -15.70 0.91
N SER A 97 -3.52 -15.51 -0.32
CA SER A 97 -4.20 -14.85 -1.45
C SER A 97 -4.33 -13.30 -1.37
N ASP A 98 -3.39 -12.63 -0.72
CA ASP A 98 -3.30 -11.17 -0.61
C ASP A 98 -2.58 -10.47 -1.79
N TYR A 99 -2.13 -11.23 -2.78
CA TYR A 99 -1.30 -10.75 -3.90
C TYR A 99 -0.02 -10.01 -3.46
N GLY A 100 0.50 -10.35 -2.26
CA GLY A 100 1.69 -9.72 -1.69
C GLY A 100 1.44 -8.38 -1.02
N VAL A 101 0.18 -8.05 -0.70
CA VAL A 101 -0.19 -6.86 0.09
C VAL A 101 -0.25 -7.22 1.56
N ASP A 102 0.64 -6.64 2.36
CA ASP A 102 0.71 -6.91 3.79
C ASP A 102 -0.15 -5.92 4.58
N LEU A 103 -0.13 -4.64 4.20
CA LEU A 103 -0.91 -3.57 4.83
C LEU A 103 -1.75 -2.78 3.82
N LEU A 104 -2.92 -2.34 4.29
CA LEU A 104 -3.77 -1.35 3.61
C LEU A 104 -4.01 -0.18 4.56
N GLY A 105 -3.75 1.04 4.09
CA GLY A 105 -3.86 2.23 4.91
C GLY A 105 -4.47 3.43 4.20
N THR A 106 -4.90 4.40 4.99
CA THR A 106 -5.24 5.72 4.49
C THR A 106 -4.27 6.75 5.02
N TRP A 107 -3.98 7.77 4.20
CA TRP A 107 -3.06 8.84 4.54
C TRP A 107 -3.73 10.19 4.39
N THR A 108 -3.86 10.88 5.52
CA THR A 108 -4.34 12.26 5.56
C THR A 108 -3.20 13.19 5.15
N LEU A 109 -3.36 13.87 4.02
CA LEU A 109 -2.38 14.82 3.50
C LEU A 109 -2.90 16.25 3.61
N PRO A 110 -2.01 17.23 3.86
CA PRO A 110 -2.39 18.65 3.80
C PRO A 110 -2.68 19.12 2.37
N SER A 111 -2.23 18.40 1.35
CA SER A 111 -2.40 18.76 -0.07
C SER A 111 -3.82 18.56 -0.58
N GLN A 112 -4.65 17.76 0.09
CA GLN A 112 -5.99 17.42 -0.37
C GLN A 112 -6.93 17.00 0.77
N PRO A 113 -8.23 17.33 0.67
CA PRO A 113 -9.20 16.99 1.71
C PRO A 113 -9.52 15.49 1.76
N ARG A 114 -9.33 14.76 0.65
CA ARG A 114 -9.58 13.33 0.57
C ARG A 114 -8.31 12.56 0.93
N GLN A 115 -8.43 11.61 1.85
CA GLN A 115 -7.32 10.73 2.21
C GLN A 115 -6.83 9.93 0.99
N LEU A 116 -5.51 9.85 0.85
CA LEU A 116 -4.87 8.89 -0.05
C LEU A 116 -5.09 7.49 0.47
N LYS A 117 -5.24 6.53 -0.44
CA LYS A 117 -5.14 5.11 -0.11
C LYS A 117 -3.71 4.65 -0.33
N VAL A 118 -3.23 3.84 0.59
CA VAL A 118 -1.86 3.36 0.65
C VAL A 118 -1.84 1.84 0.73
N ILE A 119 -1.23 1.20 -0.26
CA ILE A 119 -0.99 -0.25 -0.27
C ILE A 119 0.45 -0.45 0.16
N MET A 120 0.74 -1.39 1.05
CA MET A 120 2.13 -1.65 1.45
C MET A 120 2.45 -3.13 1.38
N GLN A 121 3.64 -3.40 0.85
CA GLN A 121 4.32 -4.67 0.99
C GLN A 121 5.50 -4.49 1.94
N CYS A 122 5.54 -5.27 3.02
CA CYS A 122 6.55 -5.25 4.05
C CYS A 122 7.54 -6.40 3.86
N LYS A 123 8.82 -6.10 3.82
CA LYS A 123 9.91 -7.09 3.78
C LYS A 123 10.83 -6.86 4.98
N GLY A 124 10.51 -7.53 6.08
CA GLY A 124 11.29 -7.51 7.32
C GLY A 124 12.38 -8.59 7.35
N GLY A 125 13.38 -8.40 8.23
CA GLY A 125 14.50 -9.32 8.41
C GLY A 125 15.61 -9.15 7.37
N SER A 126 16.47 -10.16 7.24
CA SER A 126 17.69 -10.12 6.43
C SER A 126 17.45 -10.22 4.91
N GLN A 127 16.24 -9.96 4.42
CA GLN A 127 15.92 -10.13 3.01
C GLN A 127 16.57 -9.02 2.16
N ARG A 128 17.24 -9.41 1.08
CA ARG A 128 17.90 -8.47 0.18
C ARG A 128 16.87 -7.70 -0.64
N ILE A 129 16.88 -6.38 -0.49
CA ILE A 129 16.04 -5.49 -1.28
C ILE A 129 16.67 -5.27 -2.66
N THR A 130 15.95 -5.71 -3.70
CA THR A 130 16.44 -5.66 -5.08
C THR A 130 15.37 -5.07 -6.01
N PRO A 131 15.74 -4.64 -7.24
CA PRO A 131 14.78 -4.10 -8.19
C PRO A 131 13.66 -5.08 -8.59
N SER A 132 13.80 -6.40 -8.37
CA SER A 132 12.72 -7.35 -8.65
C SER A 132 11.53 -7.16 -7.72
N LEU A 133 11.75 -6.71 -6.48
CA LEU A 133 10.67 -6.42 -5.52
C LEU A 133 9.79 -5.26 -5.98
N ILE A 134 10.34 -4.31 -6.75
CA ILE A 134 9.51 -3.27 -7.37
C ILE A 134 8.53 -3.90 -8.37
N ARG A 135 8.98 -4.85 -9.20
CA ARG A 135 8.10 -5.55 -10.17
C ARG A 135 7.07 -6.44 -9.47
N GLU A 136 7.44 -7.05 -8.34
CA GLU A 136 6.50 -7.79 -7.49
C GLU A 136 5.41 -6.85 -6.97
N LEU A 137 5.78 -5.68 -6.45
CA LEU A 137 4.85 -4.66 -5.97
C LEU A 137 3.94 -4.13 -7.09
N GLU A 138 4.41 -4.04 -8.34
CA GLU A 138 3.55 -3.69 -9.48
C GLU A 138 2.42 -4.71 -9.64
N GLY A 139 2.71 -6.01 -9.44
CA GLY A 139 1.72 -7.07 -9.40
C GLY A 139 0.72 -6.92 -8.26
N SER A 140 1.19 -6.53 -7.07
CA SER A 140 0.33 -6.26 -5.91
C SER A 140 -0.63 -5.10 -6.15
N PHE A 141 -0.20 -4.04 -6.86
CA PHE A 141 -1.08 -2.93 -7.25
C PHE A 141 -2.23 -3.41 -8.16
N VAL A 142 -1.94 -4.31 -9.11
CA VAL A 142 -2.95 -4.91 -9.98
C VAL A 142 -3.88 -5.85 -9.22
N GLY A 143 -3.34 -6.59 -8.24
CA GLY A 143 -4.08 -7.54 -7.40
C GLY A 143 -4.89 -6.90 -6.27
N ALA A 144 -4.67 -5.62 -5.95
CA ALA A 144 -5.22 -4.95 -4.78
C ALA A 144 -6.76 -5.07 -4.66
N PRO A 145 -7.35 -5.04 -3.45
CA PRO A 145 -8.80 -5.20 -3.31
C PRO A 145 -9.64 -4.13 -4.03
N VAL A 146 -10.94 -4.39 -4.20
CA VAL A 146 -11.88 -3.43 -4.80
C VAL A 146 -11.84 -2.11 -4.01
N GLY A 147 -11.72 -1.00 -4.72
CA GLY A 147 -11.58 0.32 -4.13
C GLY A 147 -10.14 0.72 -3.79
N TRP A 148 -9.17 -0.17 -3.91
CA TRP A 148 -7.73 0.10 -3.74
C TRP A 148 -7.00 0.10 -5.09
N ARG A 149 -7.70 0.53 -6.15
CA ARG A 149 -7.14 0.66 -7.50
C ARG A 149 -7.57 1.99 -8.12
N GLY A 150 -6.76 2.51 -9.03
CA GLY A 150 -7.03 3.75 -9.76
C GLY A 150 -6.57 5.00 -9.00
N LYS A 151 -7.25 6.12 -9.23
CA LYS A 151 -6.87 7.43 -8.69
C LYS A 151 -6.93 7.46 -7.16
N GLY A 152 -6.00 8.18 -6.55
CA GLY A 152 -5.84 8.37 -5.11
C GLY A 152 -5.25 7.15 -4.41
N VAL A 153 -4.49 6.31 -5.11
CA VAL A 153 -3.85 5.10 -4.56
C VAL A 153 -2.35 5.12 -4.83
N VAL A 154 -1.54 4.91 -3.80
CA VAL A 154 -0.08 4.78 -3.89
C VAL A 154 0.36 3.48 -3.24
N ALA A 155 1.28 2.74 -3.86
CA ALA A 155 1.87 1.55 -3.25
C ALA A 155 3.27 1.83 -2.70
N PHE A 156 3.61 1.26 -1.54
CA PHE A 156 4.95 1.34 -0.96
C PHE A 156 5.55 -0.04 -0.76
N LEU A 157 6.82 -0.18 -1.14
CA LEU A 157 7.67 -1.24 -0.61
C LEU A 157 8.29 -0.74 0.70
N VAL A 158 8.13 -1.50 1.77
CA VAL A 158 8.67 -1.17 3.10
C VAL A 158 9.72 -2.20 3.49
N SER A 159 10.88 -1.74 3.94
CA SER A 159 11.94 -2.63 4.42
C SER A 159 12.84 -1.96 5.45
N GLU A 160 13.68 -2.73 6.14
CA GLU A 160 14.64 -2.19 7.10
C GLU A 160 15.80 -1.43 6.44
N GLY A 161 16.19 -1.86 5.24
CA GLY A 161 17.22 -1.21 4.43
C GLY A 161 16.73 0.05 3.73
N THR A 162 17.67 0.89 3.29
CA THR A 162 17.35 2.06 2.46
C THR A 162 17.24 1.68 0.98
N ALA A 163 16.53 2.49 0.20
CA ALA A 163 16.39 2.26 -1.23
C ALA A 163 17.74 2.41 -1.95
N SER A 164 18.24 1.31 -2.50
CA SER A 164 19.42 1.35 -3.37
C SER A 164 19.14 2.15 -4.65
N LYS A 165 20.20 2.55 -5.37
CA LYS A 165 20.06 3.22 -6.68
C LYS A 165 19.19 2.40 -7.64
N GLY A 166 19.42 1.09 -7.73
CA GLY A 166 18.64 0.22 -8.61
C GLY A 166 17.15 0.13 -8.22
N VAL A 167 16.84 0.16 -6.92
CA VAL A 167 15.45 0.18 -6.43
C VAL A 167 14.78 1.50 -6.82
N ARG A 168 15.47 2.64 -6.60
CA ARG A 168 14.96 3.97 -6.99
C ARG A 168 14.75 4.09 -8.50
N GLU A 169 15.69 3.58 -9.31
CA GLU A 169 15.56 3.57 -10.76
C GLU A 169 14.43 2.65 -11.24
N GLY A 170 14.26 1.48 -10.62
CA GLY A 170 13.13 0.59 -10.89
C GLY A 170 11.80 1.29 -10.63
N MET A 171 11.66 1.93 -9.47
CA MET A 171 10.48 2.68 -9.09
C MET A 171 10.21 3.86 -10.03
N GLY A 172 11.24 4.59 -10.45
CA GLY A 172 11.13 5.72 -11.39
C GLY A 172 10.66 5.32 -12.79
N ARG A 173 10.92 4.07 -13.23
CA ARG A 173 10.45 3.53 -14.51
C ARG A 173 9.03 2.97 -14.46
N SER A 174 8.51 2.71 -13.26
CA SER A 174 7.17 2.17 -13.10
C SER A 174 6.11 3.14 -13.61
N ARG A 175 5.05 2.59 -14.19
CA ARG A 175 3.86 3.36 -14.57
C ARG A 175 2.88 3.54 -13.41
N TRP A 176 3.09 2.84 -12.30
CA TRP A 176 2.22 2.89 -11.13
C TRP A 176 2.68 3.97 -10.14
N PRO A 177 1.76 4.61 -9.39
CA PRO A 177 2.11 5.49 -8.28
C PRO A 177 2.76 4.68 -7.15
N MET A 178 4.06 4.88 -6.95
CA MET A 178 4.85 4.04 -6.05
C MET A 178 5.83 4.81 -5.19
N GLY A 179 6.12 4.25 -4.03
CA GLY A 179 7.14 4.70 -3.11
C GLY A 179 7.90 3.57 -2.43
N PHE A 180 8.89 3.98 -1.65
CA PHE A 180 9.69 3.13 -0.80
C PHE A 180 9.81 3.76 0.59
N ILE A 181 9.72 2.94 1.63
CA ILE A 181 9.86 3.33 3.03
C ILE A 181 10.96 2.46 3.65
N SER A 182 11.93 3.10 4.31
CA SER A 182 12.90 2.45 5.17
C SER A 182 12.47 2.60 6.61
N CYS A 183 12.07 1.51 7.25
CA CYS A 183 11.66 1.45 8.64
C CYS A 183 12.26 0.20 9.28
N SER A 184 13.04 0.34 10.34
CA SER A 184 13.65 -0.80 11.03
C SER A 184 12.65 -1.57 11.89
N SER A 185 13.02 -2.78 12.30
CA SER A 185 12.19 -3.68 13.10
C SER A 185 11.81 -3.15 14.49
N ASP A 186 12.56 -2.17 14.99
CA ASP A 186 12.32 -1.42 16.24
C ASP A 186 11.54 -0.11 16.02
N GLY A 187 11.11 0.17 14.78
CA GLY A 187 10.22 1.28 14.48
C GLY A 187 10.90 2.60 14.13
N VAL A 188 12.23 2.61 13.90
CA VAL A 188 12.92 3.82 13.43
C VAL A 188 12.65 4.05 11.94
N PHE A 189 12.00 5.16 11.62
CA PHE A 189 11.74 5.59 10.24
C PHE A 189 12.93 6.38 9.68
N ARG A 190 13.55 5.88 8.62
CA ARG A 190 14.86 6.37 8.12
C ARG A 190 14.80 7.04 6.75
N GLN A 191 13.86 6.64 5.89
CA GLN A 191 13.76 7.17 4.54
C GLN A 191 12.36 6.96 3.99
N MET A 192 11.86 7.93 3.25
CA MET A 192 10.75 7.72 2.34
C MET A 192 11.02 8.43 1.03
N VAL A 193 10.76 7.74 -0.07
CA VAL A 193 10.95 8.26 -1.42
C VAL A 193 9.82 7.76 -2.30
N TRP A 194 9.49 8.48 -3.36
CA TRP A 194 8.43 8.10 -4.28
C TRP A 194 8.72 8.57 -5.70
N ASN A 195 8.00 8.02 -6.67
CA ASN A 195 8.13 8.39 -8.08
C ASN A 195 7.17 9.53 -8.46
N GLN A 196 7.37 10.06 -9.67
CA GLN A 196 6.55 11.13 -10.24
C GLN A 196 5.05 10.77 -10.28
N ARG A 197 4.71 9.49 -10.49
CA ARG A 197 3.32 9.04 -10.49
C ARG A 197 2.65 9.19 -9.12
N ALA A 198 3.38 8.93 -8.04
CA ALA A 198 2.86 9.18 -6.69
C ALA A 198 2.68 10.67 -6.39
N GLU A 199 3.49 11.55 -6.99
CA GLU A 199 3.27 13.00 -6.89
C GLU A 199 1.95 13.42 -7.55
N GLU A 200 1.63 12.83 -8.71
CA GLU A 200 0.39 13.07 -9.45
C GLU A 200 -0.86 12.66 -8.65
N GLU A 201 -0.75 11.67 -7.76
CA GLU A 201 -1.85 11.23 -6.89
C GLU A 201 -2.05 12.11 -5.65
N GLY A 202 -1.09 12.97 -5.31
CA GLY A 202 -1.22 13.92 -4.20
C GLY A 202 0.03 14.17 -3.37
N LEU A 203 1.14 13.47 -3.64
CA LEU A 203 2.41 13.68 -2.93
C LEU A 203 3.22 14.87 -3.46
N ARG A 204 2.75 15.58 -4.49
CA ARG A 204 3.43 16.77 -4.99
C ARG A 204 3.57 17.82 -3.87
N GLY A 205 4.81 18.27 -3.63
CA GLY A 205 5.13 19.24 -2.60
C GLY A 205 5.32 18.64 -1.20
N MET A 206 5.03 17.35 -1.02
CA MET A 206 5.52 16.61 0.16
C MET A 206 7.03 16.44 0.04
N ASN A 207 7.73 16.42 1.17
CA ASN A 207 9.16 16.17 1.24
C ASN A 207 9.50 15.47 2.57
N VAL A 208 10.61 14.75 2.56
CA VAL A 208 11.18 14.08 3.74
C VAL A 208 12.38 14.88 4.19
N ALA A 209 12.38 15.35 5.43
CA ALA A 209 13.50 16.06 6.03
C ALA A 209 14.00 15.32 7.27
N ILE A 210 15.29 15.50 7.58
CA ILE A 210 15.91 14.94 8.79
C ILE A 210 15.92 16.06 9.84
N ARG A 211 15.39 15.77 11.04
CA ARG A 211 15.57 16.61 12.22
C ARG A 211 16.67 16.02 13.08
N HIS A 212 17.74 16.77 13.27
CA HIS A 212 18.72 16.50 14.31
C HIS A 212 18.15 16.99 15.65
N SER A 213 18.37 16.23 16.72
CA SER A 213 18.01 16.69 18.07
C SER A 213 18.78 17.98 18.39
N GLU A 214 18.10 18.97 18.98
CA GLU A 214 18.69 20.26 19.36
C GLU A 214 19.81 20.10 20.41
N ASP A 215 19.78 19.00 21.17
CA ASP A 215 20.77 18.69 22.21
C ASP A 215 21.98 17.88 21.67
N GLY A 216 22.07 17.63 20.36
CA GLY A 216 23.18 16.91 19.71
C GLY A 216 23.31 15.41 20.07
N ASN A 217 22.57 14.93 21.07
CA ASN A 217 22.62 13.57 21.61
C ASN A 217 21.36 12.74 21.33
N GLY A 218 20.38 13.30 20.59
CA GLY A 218 19.15 12.59 20.24
C GLY A 218 19.18 12.05 18.81
N GLU A 219 18.53 10.91 18.59
CA GLU A 219 18.44 10.26 17.28
C GLU A 219 17.81 11.19 16.24
N ALA A 220 18.39 11.18 15.04
CA ALA A 220 17.87 11.96 13.92
C ALA A 220 16.49 11.41 13.52
N LYS A 221 15.44 12.22 13.69
CA LYS A 221 14.06 11.83 13.35
C LYS A 221 13.68 12.32 11.97
N ILE A 222 13.11 11.45 11.16
CA ILE A 222 12.50 11.85 9.90
C ILE A 222 11.22 12.64 10.18
N VAL A 223 11.05 13.76 9.49
CA VAL A 223 9.83 14.57 9.52
C VAL A 223 9.30 14.74 8.10
N LEU A 224 7.97 14.71 7.97
CA LEU A 224 7.30 15.00 6.71
C LEU A 224 6.97 16.49 6.64
N THR A 225 7.26 17.09 5.50
CA THR A 225 6.99 18.50 5.23
C THR A 225 6.15 18.63 3.98
N TYR A 226 5.30 19.63 3.94
CA TYR A 226 4.50 20.03 2.79
C TYR A 226 4.78 21.50 2.49
N GLN A 227 5.27 21.79 1.28
CA GLN A 227 5.65 23.15 0.86
C GLN A 227 6.58 23.85 1.88
N GLY A 228 7.53 23.11 2.44
CA GLY A 228 8.49 23.59 3.44
C GLY A 228 7.93 23.73 4.86
N LYS A 229 6.63 23.52 5.08
CA LYS A 229 6.01 23.53 6.41
C LYS A 229 5.88 22.09 6.92
N ARG A 230 6.10 21.86 8.21
CA ARG A 230 5.89 20.54 8.79
C ARG A 230 4.43 20.12 8.66
N VAL A 231 4.21 18.89 8.20
CA VAL A 231 2.92 18.22 8.39
C VAL A 231 2.89 17.92 9.88
N ARG A 232 2.01 18.60 10.64
CA ARG A 232 1.98 18.45 12.10
C ARG A 232 1.87 16.97 12.43
N ASP A 233 2.71 16.51 13.37
CA ASP A 233 2.41 15.29 14.14
C ASP A 233 0.97 15.47 14.63
N VAL A 234 0.09 14.50 14.34
CA VAL A 234 -1.33 14.61 14.72
C VAL A 234 -1.39 14.88 16.22
N PRO A 235 -1.87 16.05 16.69
CA PRO A 235 -2.03 16.27 18.12
C PRO A 235 -3.13 15.32 18.64
N ASP A 236 -2.94 14.76 19.84
CA ASP A 236 -3.88 13.85 20.52
C ASP A 236 -5.31 14.40 20.69
N GLU A 237 -5.54 15.68 20.43
CA GLU A 237 -6.82 16.37 20.61
C GLU A 237 -7.92 16.03 19.57
N MET A 238 -7.71 15.05 18.68
CA MET A 238 -8.79 14.51 17.83
C MET A 238 -9.40 13.19 18.32
N VAL A 239 -9.04 12.70 19.52
CA VAL A 239 -9.66 11.52 20.14
C VAL A 239 -10.88 11.88 21.02
N SER A 240 -11.11 13.15 21.36
CA SER A 240 -12.30 13.58 22.12
C SER A 240 -13.27 14.39 21.23
N GLY A 241 -14.13 13.68 20.50
CA GLY A 241 -15.09 14.35 19.63
C GLY A 241 -16.15 13.45 19.00
N ALA A 242 -16.60 12.43 19.71
CA ALA A 242 -17.88 11.81 19.42
C ALA A 242 -18.70 11.84 20.72
N ALA A 243 -19.84 12.52 20.64
CA ALA A 243 -20.83 12.68 21.70
C ALA A 243 -21.33 11.33 22.27
#